data_AF-A0A3C1K096-F1
#
_entry.id   AF-A0A3C1K096-F1
#
_cell.length_a   1.000
_cell.length_b   1.000
_cell.length_c   1.000
_cell.angle_alpha   90.00
_cell.angle_beta   90.00
_cell.angle_gamma   90.00
#
_symmetry.space_group_name_H-M   'P 1'
#
loop_
_entity.id
_entity.type
_entity.pdbx_description
1 polymer ?
#
loop_
_entity_poly.entity_id
_entity_poly.type
_entity_poly.pdbx_seq_one_letter_code
_entity_poly.pdbx_strand_id
1 'polypeptide(L)'
;MIKKTVIVLSFIIFSLSAFTQDLIYLKDNTTIQAEVKQATLEFIKYVKYNDMDDAEYTIAANTVLKIVFSNGYTREYATEITAKPVEKSEKDNYFALAAGLGRSYGGIGIRAQGRFGKKQGFGLHAGVGYNPSDAGGVCFGVGAKFFYYRWLYINAQVGIVSHEEIYNYDIYFGESYTSDPVFGFSLLTGGDFIFGKHAGLNVAFGPTITGDGVKIGVDLGFVLKF
;
A
#
# COMPACT_ATOMS: atom_id res chain seq x y z
N MET A 1 -64.48 10.90 -29.60
CA MET A 1 -63.99 12.27 -29.33
C MET A 1 -62.80 12.35 -28.37
N ILE A 2 -62.60 11.41 -27.44
CA ILE A 2 -61.56 11.44 -26.39
C ILE A 2 -60.10 11.47 -26.91
N LYS A 3 -59.80 10.86 -28.07
CA LYS A 3 -58.41 10.80 -28.60
C LYS A 3 -57.79 12.16 -28.96
N LYS A 4 -58.60 13.15 -29.37
CA LYS A 4 -58.08 14.49 -29.76
C LYS A 4 -57.80 15.35 -28.54
N THR A 5 -58.61 15.23 -27.49
CA THR A 5 -58.46 16.00 -26.25
C THR A 5 -57.20 15.61 -25.46
N VAL A 6 -56.84 14.32 -25.45
CA VAL A 6 -55.61 13.84 -24.79
C VAL A 6 -54.34 14.39 -25.46
N ILE A 7 -54.32 14.50 -26.79
CA ILE A 7 -53.16 15.05 -27.54
C ILE A 7 -52.97 16.54 -27.25
N VAL A 8 -54.06 17.31 -27.19
CA VAL A 8 -54.02 18.74 -26.84
C VAL A 8 -53.54 18.93 -25.40
N LEU A 9 -54.00 18.10 -24.47
CA LEU A 9 -53.58 18.16 -23.07
C LEU A 9 -52.09 17.82 -22.90
N SER A 10 -51.57 16.83 -23.64
CA SER A 10 -50.14 16.53 -23.64
C SER A 10 -49.29 17.71 -24.17
N PHE A 11 -49.75 18.43 -25.19
CA PHE A 11 -49.01 19.59 -25.72
C PHE A 11 -48.94 20.76 -24.73
N ILE A 12 -49.99 20.97 -23.93
CA ILE A 12 -50.03 22.02 -22.89
C ILE A 12 -49.04 21.73 -21.75
N ILE A 13 -48.80 20.45 -21.43
CA ILE A 13 -47.84 20.07 -20.39
C ILE A 13 -46.39 20.33 -20.84
N PHE A 14 -46.08 20.22 -22.13
CA PHE A 14 -44.75 20.52 -22.68
C PHE A 14 -44.45 22.01 -22.86
N SER A 15 -45.47 22.88 -22.81
CA SER A 15 -45.28 24.34 -22.88
C SER A 15 -45.01 25.00 -21.53
N LEU A 16 -44.98 24.23 -20.43
CA LEU A 16 -44.55 24.74 -19.14
C LEU A 16 -43.03 24.87 -19.17
N SER A 17 -42.55 26.03 -19.62
CA SER A 17 -41.16 26.43 -19.47
C SER A 17 -40.81 26.37 -17.99
N ALA A 18 -40.02 25.36 -17.59
CA ALA A 18 -39.47 25.30 -16.25
C ALA A 18 -38.49 26.48 -16.12
N PHE A 19 -38.94 27.54 -15.45
CA PHE A 19 -38.07 28.65 -15.06
C PHE A 19 -37.11 28.13 -13.99
N THR A 20 -35.99 27.62 -14.46
CA THR A 20 -34.86 27.25 -13.60
C THR A 20 -34.02 28.49 -13.38
N GLN A 21 -33.64 28.72 -12.12
CA GLN A 21 -32.82 29.85 -11.69
C GLN A 21 -31.38 29.39 -11.53
N ASP A 22 -30.44 30.33 -11.46
CA ASP A 22 -29.08 29.99 -11.09
C ASP A 22 -29.02 29.72 -9.57
N LEU A 23 -28.16 28.78 -9.19
CA LEU A 23 -27.90 28.40 -7.80
C LEU A 23 -26.42 28.63 -7.50
N ILE A 24 -26.14 29.52 -6.55
CA ILE A 24 -24.79 29.75 -6.02
C ILE A 24 -24.65 28.97 -4.72
N TYR A 25 -23.80 27.96 -4.72
CA TYR A 25 -23.47 27.16 -3.53
C TYR A 25 -22.25 27.75 -2.86
N LEU A 26 -22.36 28.11 -1.59
CA LEU A 26 -21.29 28.68 -0.79
C LEU A 26 -20.55 27.59 -0.01
N LYS A 27 -19.30 27.89 0.38
CA LYS A 27 -18.45 26.96 1.15
C LYS A 27 -18.95 26.71 2.58
N ASP A 28 -19.82 27.57 3.10
CA ASP A 28 -20.52 27.38 4.39
C ASP A 28 -21.80 26.54 4.27
N ASN A 29 -22.01 25.89 3.12
CA ASN A 29 -23.20 25.11 2.75
C ASN A 29 -24.49 25.93 2.59
N THR A 30 -24.43 27.26 2.59
CA THR A 30 -25.58 28.07 2.21
C THR A 30 -25.77 28.08 0.69
N THR A 31 -27.01 28.24 0.24
CA THR A 31 -27.36 28.29 -1.18
C THR A 31 -28.12 29.57 -1.47
N ILE A 32 -27.69 30.30 -2.50
CA ILE A 32 -28.34 31.53 -2.95
C ILE A 32 -29.02 31.23 -4.28
N GLN A 33 -30.34 31.42 -4.32
CA GLN A 33 -31.14 31.42 -5.54
C GLN A 33 -31.07 32.80 -6.19
N ALA A 34 -30.52 32.87 -7.40
CA ALA A 34 -30.18 34.14 -8.03
C ALA A 34 -30.17 34.07 -9.56
N GLU A 35 -30.05 35.23 -10.19
CA GLU A 35 -29.61 35.37 -11.58
C GLU A 35 -28.18 35.92 -11.58
N VAL A 36 -27.22 35.17 -12.12
CA VAL A 36 -25.81 35.57 -12.15
C VAL A 36 -25.57 36.49 -13.33
N LYS A 37 -25.23 37.76 -13.05
CA LYS A 37 -24.93 38.78 -14.07
C LYS A 37 -23.49 38.73 -14.54
N GLN A 38 -22.56 38.45 -13.62
CA GLN A 38 -21.12 38.40 -13.92
C GLN A 38 -20.41 37.43 -12.98
N ALA A 39 -19.52 36.60 -13.52
CA ALA A 39 -18.72 35.65 -12.75
C ALA A 39 -17.24 35.72 -13.15
N THR A 40 -16.40 36.33 -12.31
CA THR A 40 -14.94 36.43 -12.51
C THR A 40 -14.22 35.47 -11.56
N LEU A 41 -12.88 35.51 -11.54
CA LEU A 41 -12.06 34.77 -10.57
C LEU A 41 -12.03 35.44 -9.18
N GLU A 42 -12.41 36.71 -9.10
CA GLU A 42 -12.33 37.51 -7.86
C GLU A 42 -13.70 37.67 -7.22
N PHE A 43 -14.75 37.85 -8.02
CA PHE A 43 -16.09 38.13 -7.54
C PHE A 43 -17.18 37.60 -8.47
N ILE A 44 -18.39 37.49 -7.91
CA ILE A 44 -19.61 37.11 -8.61
C ILE A 44 -20.66 38.18 -8.32
N LYS A 45 -21.22 38.77 -9.37
CA LYS A 45 -22.37 39.68 -9.30
C LYS A 45 -23.65 38.94 -9.62
N TYR A 46 -24.68 39.14 -8.81
CA TYR A 46 -25.94 38.44 -8.93
C TYR A 46 -27.12 39.26 -8.40
N VAL A 47 -28.32 38.96 -8.88
CA VAL A 47 -29.59 39.49 -8.34
C VAL A 47 -30.32 38.35 -7.64
N LYS A 48 -30.78 38.54 -6.41
CA LYS A 48 -31.51 37.51 -5.67
C LYS A 48 -32.90 37.31 -6.25
N TYR A 49 -33.34 36.06 -6.36
CA TYR A 49 -34.64 35.77 -6.97
C TYR A 49 -35.85 36.36 -6.22
N ASN A 50 -35.78 36.43 -4.88
CA ASN A 50 -36.88 36.92 -4.04
C ASN A 50 -36.78 38.41 -3.69
N ASP A 51 -35.91 39.16 -4.35
CA ASP A 51 -35.71 40.58 -4.05
C ASP A 51 -36.55 41.43 -5.00
N MET A 52 -37.45 42.25 -4.45
CA MET A 52 -38.41 43.02 -5.27
C MET A 52 -37.77 44.23 -5.97
N ASP A 53 -36.60 44.66 -5.51
CA ASP A 53 -35.95 45.89 -5.96
C ASP A 53 -34.89 45.64 -7.05
N ASP A 54 -34.74 44.40 -7.53
CA ASP A 54 -33.73 43.98 -8.51
C ASP A 54 -32.29 44.42 -8.14
N ALA A 55 -32.00 44.48 -6.84
CA ALA A 55 -30.71 44.94 -6.34
C ALA A 55 -29.56 44.01 -6.75
N GLU A 56 -28.47 44.59 -7.27
CA GLU A 56 -27.25 43.85 -7.59
C GLU A 56 -26.39 43.62 -6.33
N TYR A 57 -26.09 42.36 -6.06
CA TYR A 57 -25.20 41.92 -4.99
C TYR A 57 -23.86 41.48 -5.56
N THR A 58 -22.80 41.63 -4.76
CA THR A 58 -21.46 41.11 -5.08
C THR A 58 -20.99 40.19 -3.97
N ILE A 59 -20.47 39.02 -4.32
CA ILE A 59 -19.82 38.08 -3.40
C ILE A 59 -18.43 37.72 -3.90
N ALA A 60 -17.47 37.57 -2.99
CA ALA A 60 -16.13 37.14 -3.34
C ALA A 60 -16.14 35.70 -3.87
N ALA A 61 -15.43 35.44 -4.97
CA ALA A 61 -15.37 34.12 -5.60
C ALA A 61 -14.77 33.04 -4.67
N ASN A 62 -13.94 33.44 -3.71
CA ASN A 62 -13.31 32.53 -2.76
C ASN A 62 -14.27 31.95 -1.71
N THR A 63 -15.47 32.51 -1.52
CA THR A 63 -16.51 31.95 -0.63
C THR A 63 -17.46 31.02 -1.35
N VAL A 64 -17.42 31.00 -2.69
CA VAL A 64 -18.28 30.17 -3.53
C VAL A 64 -17.62 28.82 -3.77
N LEU A 65 -18.43 27.76 -3.68
CA LEU A 65 -18.04 26.38 -3.98
C LEU A 65 -18.31 26.07 -5.46
N LYS A 66 -19.53 26.34 -5.92
CA LYS A 66 -19.92 26.17 -7.33
C LYS A 66 -21.13 27.03 -7.67
N ILE A 67 -21.29 27.31 -8.95
CA ILE A 67 -22.50 27.93 -9.52
C ILE A 67 -23.13 26.91 -10.48
N VAL A 68 -24.42 26.63 -10.32
CA VAL A 68 -25.22 25.86 -11.28
C VAL A 68 -26.13 26.86 -11.97
N PHE A 69 -25.90 27.11 -13.24
CA PHE A 69 -26.70 28.03 -14.03
C PHE A 69 -28.02 27.38 -14.45
N SER A 70 -29.01 28.21 -14.73
CA SER A 70 -30.33 27.86 -15.24
C SER A 70 -30.26 26.91 -16.44
N ASN A 71 -29.29 27.07 -17.34
CA ASN A 71 -29.09 26.17 -18.49
C ASN A 71 -28.44 24.81 -18.15
N GLY A 72 -28.17 24.52 -16.87
CA GLY A 72 -27.50 23.31 -16.39
C GLY A 72 -25.97 23.36 -16.43
N TYR A 73 -25.37 24.41 -17.00
CA TYR A 73 -23.92 24.61 -16.93
C TYR A 73 -23.49 24.74 -15.46
N THR A 74 -22.36 24.13 -15.10
CA THR A 74 -21.82 24.22 -13.74
C THR A 74 -20.40 24.79 -13.80
N ARG A 75 -20.14 25.81 -12.99
CA ARG A 75 -18.81 26.39 -12.79
C ARG A 75 -18.35 26.12 -11.36
N GLU A 76 -17.32 25.30 -11.22
CA GLU A 76 -16.70 25.03 -9.92
C GLU A 76 -15.65 26.09 -9.60
N TYR A 77 -15.67 26.56 -8.36
CA TYR A 77 -14.65 27.46 -7.82
C TYR A 77 -13.73 26.60 -6.97
N ALA A 78 -12.49 26.44 -7.42
CA ALA A 78 -11.51 25.60 -6.75
C ALA A 78 -11.49 25.94 -5.25
N THR A 79 -11.77 24.94 -4.42
CA THR A 79 -11.32 24.96 -3.03
C THR A 79 -9.82 25.19 -3.12
N GLU A 80 -9.27 26.11 -2.32
CA GLU A 80 -7.82 26.29 -2.25
C GLU A 80 -7.19 24.91 -2.36
N ILE A 81 -6.25 24.76 -3.29
CA ILE A 81 -5.47 23.53 -3.40
C ILE A 81 -4.67 23.50 -2.11
N THR A 82 -5.28 23.04 -1.01
CA THR A 82 -4.56 22.44 0.10
C THR A 82 -3.78 21.37 -0.60
N ALA A 83 -2.50 21.66 -0.87
CA ALA A 83 -1.56 20.73 -1.44
C ALA A 83 -1.85 19.42 -0.73
N LYS A 84 -2.32 18.40 -1.47
CA LYS A 84 -2.53 17.07 -0.89
C LYS A 84 -1.32 16.85 -0.02
N PRO A 85 -1.49 16.56 1.29
CA PRO A 85 -0.35 16.38 2.17
C PRO A 85 0.57 15.45 1.41
N VAL A 86 1.77 15.93 1.08
CA VAL A 86 2.73 15.14 0.32
C VAL A 86 2.83 13.87 1.14
N GLU A 87 2.21 12.79 0.65
CA GLU A 87 2.32 11.49 1.29
C GLU A 87 3.81 11.32 1.36
N LYS A 88 4.37 11.38 2.58
CA LYS A 88 5.79 11.16 2.79
C LYS A 88 6.01 9.79 2.21
N SER A 89 6.50 9.75 0.97
CA SER A 89 6.85 8.55 0.23
C SER A 89 7.57 7.72 1.25
N GLU A 90 6.92 6.64 1.67
CA GLU A 90 7.49 5.69 2.60
C GLU A 90 8.90 5.42 2.06
N LYS A 91 9.96 5.66 2.87
CA LYS A 91 11.33 5.53 2.37
C LYS A 91 11.45 4.15 1.73
N ASP A 92 11.54 4.15 0.40
CA ASP A 92 11.45 2.94 -0.43
C ASP A 92 12.64 2.00 -0.16
N ASN A 93 13.75 2.59 0.28
CA ASN A 93 14.91 1.88 0.77
C ASN A 93 14.91 1.91 2.29
N TYR A 94 15.14 0.76 2.91
CA TYR A 94 15.23 0.68 4.36
C TYR A 94 16.27 -0.34 4.80
N PHE A 95 16.76 -0.14 6.01
CA PHE A 95 17.52 -1.13 6.75
C PHE A 95 16.60 -1.77 7.79
N ALA A 96 16.78 -3.05 8.05
CA ALA A 96 16.01 -3.75 9.05
C ALA A 96 16.88 -4.75 9.81
N LEU A 97 16.57 -4.91 11.08
CA LEU A 97 17.03 -6.01 11.91
C LEU A 97 15.86 -6.96 12.15
N ALA A 98 16.09 -8.25 11.98
CA ALA A 98 15.09 -9.27 12.22
C ALA A 98 15.60 -10.30 13.21
N ALA A 99 14.70 -10.88 14.00
CA ALA A 99 14.96 -12.02 14.86
C ALA A 99 13.92 -13.10 14.57
N GLY A 100 14.31 -14.37 14.51
CA GLY A 100 13.40 -15.40 14.06
C GLY A 100 13.94 -16.82 14.16
N LEU A 101 13.16 -17.72 13.60
CA LEU A 101 13.39 -19.15 13.50
C LEU A 101 13.43 -19.49 12.01
N GLY A 102 14.42 -20.27 11.57
CA GLY A 102 14.46 -20.82 10.21
C GLY A 102 15.83 -20.81 9.55
N ARG A 103 15.87 -21.15 8.27
CA ARG A 103 17.10 -21.28 7.48
C ARG A 103 17.76 -19.93 7.23
N SER A 104 16.99 -18.85 7.01
CA SER A 104 17.56 -17.49 6.91
C SER A 104 18.17 -16.97 8.21
N TYR A 105 17.74 -17.54 9.34
CA TYR A 105 18.16 -17.11 10.68
C TYR A 105 19.22 -18.04 11.27
N GLY A 106 19.54 -19.16 10.62
CA GLY A 106 20.45 -20.16 11.17
C GLY A 106 19.88 -20.91 12.37
N GLY A 107 18.59 -21.26 12.33
CA GLY A 107 17.84 -21.74 13.49
C GLY A 107 17.22 -20.56 14.24
N ILE A 108 17.43 -20.49 15.55
CA ILE A 108 17.05 -19.32 16.37
C ILE A 108 18.13 -18.26 16.21
N GLY A 109 17.82 -17.13 15.59
CA GLY A 109 18.86 -16.15 15.28
C GLY A 109 18.40 -14.76 14.90
N ILE A 110 19.37 -13.96 14.48
CA ILE A 110 19.19 -12.57 14.06
C ILE A 110 19.69 -12.38 12.63
N ARG A 111 19.10 -11.41 11.92
CA ARG A 111 19.40 -11.10 10.52
C ARG A 111 19.35 -9.61 10.27
N ALA A 112 20.44 -9.06 9.74
CA ALA A 112 20.45 -7.72 9.17
C ALA A 112 20.01 -7.79 7.70
N GLN A 113 19.15 -6.88 7.27
CA GLN A 113 18.68 -6.82 5.89
C GLN A 113 18.56 -5.38 5.38
N GLY A 114 19.04 -5.15 4.16
CA GLY A 114 18.82 -3.92 3.40
C GLY A 114 17.87 -4.18 2.25
N ARG A 115 16.92 -3.27 2.02
CA ARG A 115 16.03 -3.29 0.85
C ARG A 115 16.22 -2.02 0.03
N PHE A 116 16.19 -2.18 -1.29
CA PHE A 116 16.30 -1.13 -2.28
C PHE A 116 15.18 -1.27 -3.32
N GLY A 117 14.47 -0.18 -3.60
CA GLY A 117 13.39 -0.13 -4.60
C GLY A 117 11.98 -0.10 -4.01
N LYS A 118 11.04 0.38 -4.84
CA LYS A 118 9.67 0.72 -4.42
C LYS A 118 8.76 -0.52 -4.34
N LYS A 119 7.84 -0.64 -5.31
CA LYS A 119 6.94 -1.81 -5.47
C LYS A 119 7.71 -3.06 -5.86
N GLN A 120 8.71 -2.90 -6.71
CA GLN A 120 9.69 -3.92 -7.06
C GLN A 120 11.05 -3.48 -6.55
N GLY A 121 11.86 -4.44 -6.13
CA GLY A 121 13.14 -4.12 -5.51
C GLY A 121 14.04 -5.31 -5.29
N PHE A 122 15.22 -5.01 -4.78
CA PHE A 122 16.22 -5.97 -4.39
C PHE A 122 16.52 -5.80 -2.90
N GLY A 123 16.87 -6.88 -2.23
CA GLY A 123 17.37 -6.84 -0.86
C GLY A 123 18.57 -7.75 -0.69
N LEU A 124 19.42 -7.38 0.26
CA LEU A 124 20.53 -8.21 0.71
C LEU A 124 20.34 -8.45 2.21
N HIS A 125 20.71 -9.63 2.68
CA HIS A 125 20.67 -9.94 4.10
C HIS A 125 21.82 -10.85 4.50
N ALA A 126 22.20 -10.72 5.76
CA ALA A 126 23.14 -11.60 6.44
C ALA A 126 22.63 -11.88 7.85
N GLY A 127 22.68 -13.13 8.28
CA GLY A 127 22.20 -13.55 9.58
C GLY A 127 23.11 -14.57 10.26
N VAL A 128 22.98 -14.64 11.57
CA VAL A 128 23.66 -15.60 12.44
C VAL A 128 22.65 -16.14 13.45
N GLY A 129 22.72 -17.43 13.74
CA GLY A 129 21.85 -18.06 14.71
C GLY A 129 22.42 -19.34 15.29
N TYR A 130 21.61 -19.98 16.10
CA TYR A 130 21.92 -21.24 16.75
C TYR A 130 20.86 -22.27 16.40
N ASN A 131 21.28 -23.41 15.85
CA ASN A 131 20.40 -24.52 15.52
C ASN A 131 20.99 -25.82 16.09
N PRO A 132 20.59 -26.23 17.32
CA PRO A 132 21.13 -27.44 17.94
C PRO A 132 20.64 -28.71 17.23
N SER A 133 19.49 -28.66 16.57
CA SER A 133 18.85 -29.82 15.93
C SER A 133 19.34 -30.11 14.51
N ASP A 134 19.67 -29.09 13.72
CA ASP A 134 20.20 -29.32 12.36
C ASP A 134 21.71 -29.13 12.27
N ALA A 135 22.32 -28.19 13.00
CA ALA A 135 23.69 -27.73 12.73
C ALA A 135 24.56 -27.63 13.99
N GLY A 136 24.12 -28.23 15.10
CA GLY A 136 24.90 -28.51 16.31
C GLY A 136 25.61 -27.31 16.94
N GLY A 137 25.22 -26.09 16.58
CA GLY A 137 26.09 -24.94 16.79
C GLY A 137 25.63 -23.67 16.10
N VAL A 138 26.62 -22.82 15.81
CA VAL A 138 26.44 -21.50 15.22
C VAL A 138 26.31 -21.61 13.69
N CYS A 139 25.21 -21.13 13.16
CA CYS A 139 24.94 -21.02 11.73
C CYS A 139 25.08 -19.58 11.27
N PHE A 140 25.56 -19.37 10.06
CA PHE A 140 25.48 -18.09 9.39
C PHE A 140 24.97 -18.26 7.96
N GLY A 141 24.31 -17.24 7.44
CA GLY A 141 23.79 -17.24 6.07
C GLY A 141 23.77 -15.85 5.48
N VAL A 142 24.03 -15.77 4.18
CA VAL A 142 23.90 -14.55 3.38
C VAL A 142 22.98 -14.83 2.20
N GLY A 143 22.18 -13.85 1.80
CA GLY A 143 21.25 -14.03 0.70
C GLY A 143 20.79 -12.75 0.05
N ALA A 144 20.20 -12.92 -1.12
CA ALA A 144 19.61 -11.88 -1.93
C ALA A 144 18.10 -12.14 -2.09
N LYS A 145 17.30 -11.08 -1.94
CA LYS A 145 15.85 -11.08 -2.14
C LYS A 145 15.52 -10.29 -3.40
N PHE A 146 14.69 -10.84 -4.27
CA PHE A 146 14.00 -10.09 -5.31
C PHE A 146 12.54 -9.90 -4.92
N PHE A 147 12.13 -8.65 -4.71
CA PHE A 147 10.76 -8.28 -4.40
C PHE A 147 10.00 -8.01 -5.70
N TYR A 148 9.13 -8.93 -6.10
CA TYR A 148 8.29 -8.75 -7.29
C TYR A 148 7.04 -7.90 -6.99
N TYR A 149 6.66 -7.79 -5.71
CA TYR A 149 5.63 -6.88 -5.22
C TYR A 149 5.97 -6.42 -3.80
N ARG A 150 5.44 -5.27 -3.36
CA ARG A 150 5.81 -4.47 -2.16
C ARG A 150 6.37 -5.22 -0.93
N TRP A 151 5.94 -6.43 -0.65
CA TRP A 151 6.19 -7.22 0.55
C TRP A 151 6.53 -8.66 0.19
N LEU A 152 6.31 -9.09 -1.05
CA LEU A 152 6.51 -10.46 -1.51
C LEU A 152 7.84 -10.59 -2.24
N TYR A 153 8.58 -11.65 -1.95
CA TYR A 153 9.90 -11.88 -2.50
C TYR A 153 10.16 -13.33 -2.90
N ILE A 154 11.19 -13.48 -3.72
CA ILE A 154 11.96 -14.71 -3.91
C ILE A 154 13.36 -14.46 -3.32
N ASN A 155 13.84 -15.36 -2.48
CA ASN A 155 15.11 -15.30 -1.78
C ASN A 155 16.02 -16.43 -2.25
N ALA A 156 17.22 -16.10 -2.69
CA ALA A 156 18.30 -17.06 -2.87
C ALA A 156 19.35 -16.80 -1.78
N GLN A 157 19.63 -17.80 -0.95
CA GLN A 157 20.59 -17.70 0.14
C GLN A 157 21.56 -18.88 0.15
N VAL A 158 22.74 -18.65 0.72
CA VAL A 158 23.75 -19.66 1.00
C VAL A 158 24.23 -19.51 2.44
N GLY A 159 24.59 -20.62 3.07
CA GLY A 159 25.06 -20.60 4.45
C GLY A 159 25.27 -21.97 5.03
N ILE A 160 25.66 -22.01 6.30
CA ILE A 160 25.68 -23.24 7.10
C ILE A 160 24.26 -23.50 7.55
N VAL A 161 23.70 -24.62 7.13
CA VAL A 161 22.28 -24.91 7.34
C VAL A 161 22.03 -26.23 8.05
N SER A 162 22.92 -27.22 7.97
CA SER A 162 22.69 -28.58 8.51
C SER A 162 24.00 -29.25 8.94
N HIS A 163 23.91 -30.47 9.45
CA HIS A 163 24.97 -31.44 9.63
C HIS A 163 24.76 -32.64 8.71
N GLU A 164 25.86 -33.34 8.44
CA GLU A 164 25.86 -34.72 7.97
C GLU A 164 26.20 -35.60 9.17
N GLU A 165 25.32 -36.54 9.52
CA GLU A 165 25.58 -37.54 10.56
C GLU A 165 26.30 -38.72 9.92
N ILE A 166 27.56 -38.92 10.26
CA ILE A 166 28.34 -40.08 9.81
C ILE A 166 28.36 -41.12 10.93
N TYR A 167 27.71 -42.26 10.71
CA TYR A 167 27.78 -43.41 11.61
C TYR A 167 29.07 -44.18 11.36
N ASN A 168 30.05 -44.02 12.25
CA ASN A 168 31.22 -44.90 12.27
C ASN A 168 30.93 -46.09 13.19
N TYR A 169 30.72 -47.26 12.58
CA TYR A 169 30.68 -48.52 13.32
C TYR A 169 32.11 -48.96 13.63
N ASP A 170 32.56 -48.73 14.86
CA ASP A 170 33.75 -49.38 15.37
C ASP A 170 33.39 -50.78 15.85
N ILE A 171 34.06 -51.81 15.32
CA ILE A 171 33.66 -53.22 15.43
C ILE A 171 33.76 -53.77 16.87
N TYR A 172 34.26 -52.98 17.83
CA TYR A 172 34.52 -53.42 19.20
C TYR A 172 34.24 -52.35 20.28
N PHE A 173 32.97 -52.03 20.58
CA PHE A 173 32.53 -51.33 21.82
C PHE A 173 32.29 -49.80 21.79
N GLY A 174 31.75 -49.22 20.73
CA GLY A 174 31.10 -47.91 20.87
C GLY A 174 30.64 -47.29 19.56
N GLU A 175 29.43 -46.75 19.55
CA GLU A 175 29.00 -45.83 18.49
C GLU A 175 29.67 -44.48 18.76
N SER A 176 30.47 -44.00 17.80
CA SER A 176 31.00 -42.64 17.83
C SER A 176 30.22 -41.78 16.83
N TYR A 177 29.68 -40.67 17.33
CA TYR A 177 28.92 -39.72 16.52
C TYR A 177 29.85 -38.57 16.13
N THR A 178 30.07 -38.37 14.83
CA THR A 178 30.75 -37.18 14.29
C THR A 178 29.71 -36.37 13.53
N SER A 179 29.65 -35.06 13.80
CA SER A 179 28.73 -34.13 13.17
C SER A 179 29.53 -33.03 12.48
N ASP A 180 29.52 -33.01 11.15
CA ASP A 180 30.27 -32.01 10.37
C ASP A 180 29.31 -30.94 9.84
N PRO A 181 29.62 -29.63 9.97
CA PRO A 181 28.75 -28.57 9.48
C PRO A 181 28.66 -28.61 7.95
N VAL A 182 27.44 -28.62 7.44
CA VAL A 182 27.12 -28.70 6.01
C VAL A 182 26.69 -27.33 5.50
N PHE A 183 27.40 -26.89 4.47
CA PHE A 183 27.02 -25.72 3.68
C PHE A 183 25.89 -26.08 2.73
N GLY A 184 24.91 -25.19 2.59
CA GLY A 184 23.76 -25.40 1.74
C GLY A 184 23.29 -24.14 1.04
N PHE A 185 22.50 -24.37 0.00
CA PHE A 185 21.81 -23.35 -0.78
C PHE A 185 20.32 -23.44 -0.49
N SER A 186 19.64 -22.32 -0.28
CA SER A 186 18.18 -22.31 -0.16
C SER A 186 17.56 -21.32 -1.15
N LEU A 187 16.46 -21.75 -1.75
CA LEU A 187 15.62 -20.90 -2.58
C LEU A 187 14.24 -20.81 -1.90
N LEU A 188 13.94 -19.66 -1.32
CA LEU A 188 12.74 -19.46 -0.51
C LEU A 188 11.82 -18.44 -1.18
N THR A 189 10.51 -18.68 -1.16
CA THR A 189 9.51 -17.65 -1.47
C THR A 189 8.85 -17.21 -0.19
N GLY A 190 8.56 -15.92 -0.05
CA GLY A 190 8.05 -15.38 1.20
C GLY A 190 7.63 -13.93 1.12
N GLY A 191 7.41 -13.34 2.30
CA GLY A 191 7.15 -11.92 2.41
C GLY A 191 7.63 -11.28 3.72
N ASP A 192 7.94 -9.99 3.60
CA ASP A 192 8.22 -9.06 4.69
C ASP A 192 6.99 -8.16 4.90
N PHE A 193 6.12 -8.55 5.82
CA PHE A 193 4.86 -7.91 6.17
C PHE A 193 5.11 -6.78 7.18
N ILE A 194 5.40 -5.57 6.70
CA ILE A 194 5.65 -4.41 7.59
C ILE A 194 4.31 -3.78 8.02
N PHE A 195 4.08 -3.71 9.33
CA PHE A 195 2.94 -3.07 9.96
C PHE A 195 3.36 -1.68 10.50
N GLY A 196 2.69 -0.63 10.01
CA GLY A 196 3.02 0.74 10.38
C GLY A 196 4.40 1.15 9.85
N LYS A 197 5.20 1.85 10.67
CA LYS A 197 6.48 2.44 10.22
C LYS A 197 7.71 1.57 10.50
N HIS A 198 7.63 0.68 11.49
CA HIS A 198 8.82 0.04 12.06
C HIS A 198 8.70 -1.48 12.25
N ALA A 199 7.54 -2.01 12.65
CA ALA A 199 7.43 -3.43 12.98
C ALA A 199 6.98 -4.26 11.77
N GLY A 200 7.31 -5.54 11.74
CA GLY A 200 6.83 -6.44 10.70
C GLY A 200 7.07 -7.91 11.00
N LEU A 201 6.52 -8.75 10.14
CA LEU A 201 6.67 -10.20 10.17
C LEU A 201 7.37 -10.66 8.89
N ASN A 202 8.31 -11.58 9.00
CA ASN A 202 8.89 -12.31 7.89
C ASN A 202 8.35 -13.74 7.89
N VAL A 203 7.83 -14.19 6.75
CA VAL A 203 7.41 -15.58 6.54
C VAL A 203 7.98 -16.04 5.21
N ALA A 204 8.65 -17.19 5.17
CA ALA A 204 9.11 -17.78 3.92
C ALA A 204 9.12 -19.30 3.98
N PHE A 205 9.07 -19.94 2.82
CA PHE A 205 9.27 -21.38 2.70
C PHE A 205 9.88 -21.72 1.33
N GLY A 206 10.53 -22.87 1.22
CA GLY A 206 11.06 -23.35 -0.05
C GLY A 206 12.11 -24.43 0.10
N PRO A 207 12.64 -24.95 -1.01
CA PRO A 207 13.68 -25.97 -0.97
C PRO A 207 15.02 -25.44 -0.43
N THR A 208 15.68 -26.27 0.36
CA THR A 208 17.06 -26.14 0.82
C THR A 208 17.82 -27.36 0.36
N ILE A 209 18.90 -27.14 -0.39
CA ILE A 209 19.80 -28.16 -0.91
C ILE A 209 21.05 -28.18 -0.03
N THR A 210 21.35 -29.34 0.51
CA THR A 210 22.49 -29.63 1.39
C THR A 210 23.23 -30.86 0.87
N GLY A 211 24.39 -31.16 1.45
CA GLY A 211 25.17 -32.37 1.11
C GLY A 211 24.37 -33.66 1.27
N ASP A 212 23.42 -33.69 2.22
CA ASP A 212 22.55 -34.83 2.54
C ASP A 212 21.21 -34.83 1.77
N GLY A 213 21.00 -33.91 0.83
CA GLY A 213 19.84 -33.92 -0.08
C GLY A 213 19.02 -32.63 -0.08
N VAL A 214 17.73 -32.75 -0.42
CA VAL A 214 16.80 -31.61 -0.52
C VAL A 214 15.79 -31.66 0.62
N LYS A 215 15.74 -30.59 1.43
CA LYS A 215 14.82 -30.41 2.55
C LYS A 215 13.89 -29.22 2.28
N ILE A 216 12.77 -29.14 2.99
CA ILE A 216 11.91 -27.95 3.00
C ILE A 216 12.36 -27.03 4.13
N GLY A 217 12.77 -25.82 3.79
CA GLY A 217 13.03 -24.75 4.74
C GLY A 217 11.77 -23.92 4.99
N VAL A 218 11.60 -23.47 6.23
CA VAL A 218 10.58 -22.50 6.65
C VAL A 218 11.27 -21.43 7.49
N ASP A 219 10.93 -20.16 7.23
CA ASP A 219 11.35 -19.01 8.01
C ASP A 219 10.14 -18.34 8.64
N LEU A 220 10.27 -18.00 9.91
CA LEU A 220 9.34 -17.16 10.65
C LEU A 220 10.13 -16.19 11.51
N GLY A 221 9.92 -14.89 11.34
CA GLY A 221 10.64 -13.90 12.15
C GLY A 221 9.91 -12.59 12.31
N PHE A 222 10.34 -11.83 13.31
CA PHE A 222 9.94 -10.45 13.53
C PHE A 222 10.98 -9.51 12.89
N VAL A 223 10.51 -8.43 12.26
CA VAL A 223 11.35 -7.47 11.52
C VAL A 223 11.15 -6.08 12.12
N LEU A 224 12.26 -5.38 12.36
CA LEU A 224 12.31 -3.99 12.83
C LEU A 224 13.00 -3.12 11.77
N LYS A 225 12.24 -2.23 11.13
CA LYS A 225 12.62 -1.30 10.05
C LYS A 225 13.09 0.05 10.60
N PHE A 226 14.18 0.54 10.03
CA PHE A 226 14.84 1.82 10.31
C PHE A 226 14.90 2.72 9.06
#